data_AF-A0A356WZE9-F1
#
_entry.id   AF-A0A356WZE9-F1
#
_cell.length_a   1.000
_cell.length_b   1.000
_cell.length_c   1.000
_cell.angle_alpha   90.00
_cell.angle_beta   90.00
_cell.angle_gamma   90.00
#
_symmetry.space_group_name_H-M   'P 1'
#
loop_
_entity.id
_entity.type
_entity.pdbx_description
1 polymer ?
#
loop_
_entity_poly.entity_id
_entity_poly.type
_entity_poly.pdbx_seq_one_letter_code
_entity_poly.pdbx_strand_id
1 'polypeptide(L)'
;MSSSVFFRTIVCGFIATFVMAMVAFLQGSIGLPVIDVGHILTESFNHVHASEPYHIIFGNLAFNIIGVGLALIWVVYLQKRIPGNWLIQGIIFGVIISIIGGLVVSPVVSQAAGESFGIFYSETWIPGKLIIAGLLMHIVYGTVLTQSLKIA
;
A
#
# COMPACT_ATOMS: atom_id res chain seq x y z
N MET A 1 19.18 -5.98 13.53
CA MET A 1 17.83 -5.75 14.11
C MET A 1 17.63 -6.79 15.21
N SER A 2 17.10 -6.43 16.38
CA SER A 2 16.77 -7.42 17.41
C SER A 2 15.41 -8.06 17.12
N SER A 3 15.14 -9.25 17.67
CA SER A 3 13.86 -9.94 17.49
C SER A 3 12.67 -9.11 17.97
N SER A 4 12.84 -8.33 19.05
CA SER A 4 11.81 -7.41 19.54
C SER A 4 11.47 -6.31 18.53
N VAL A 5 12.48 -5.68 17.90
CA VAL A 5 12.26 -4.66 16.87
C VAL A 5 11.58 -5.28 15.64
N PHE A 6 11.97 -6.49 15.26
CA PHE A 6 11.36 -7.21 14.15
C PHE A 6 9.86 -7.45 14.39
N PHE A 7 9.50 -8.04 15.53
CA PHE A 7 8.09 -8.31 15.87
C PHE A 7 7.25 -7.02 15.96
N ARG A 8 7.78 -5.97 16.60
CA ARG A 8 7.10 -4.67 16.65
C ARG A 8 6.85 -4.10 15.26
N THR A 9 7.83 -4.24 14.36
CA THR A 9 7.72 -3.76 12.98
C THR A 9 6.64 -4.52 12.20
N ILE A 10 6.53 -5.84 12.39
CA ILE A 10 5.47 -6.65 11.78
C ILE A 10 4.09 -6.16 12.24
N VAL A 11 3.89 -6.03 13.55
CA VAL A 11 2.60 -5.59 14.11
C VAL A 11 2.24 -4.19 13.64
N CYS A 12 3.20 -3.25 13.67
CA CYS A 12 2.98 -1.89 13.20
C CYS A 12 2.67 -1.84 11.70
N GLY A 13 3.37 -2.63 10.88
CA GLY A 13 3.11 -2.74 9.44
C GLY A 13 1.72 -3.26 9.13
N PHE A 14 1.30 -4.33 9.82
CA PHE A 14 -0.05 -4.88 9.69
C PHE A 14 -1.13 -3.86 10.04
N ILE A 15 -1.00 -3.17 11.18
CA ILE A 15 -1.93 -2.11 11.60
C ILE A 15 -1.98 -0.98 10.57
N ALA A 16 -0.83 -0.50 10.12
CA ALA A 16 -0.76 0.58 9.12
C ALA A 16 -1.44 0.19 7.80
N THR A 17 -1.25 -1.05 7.34
CA THR A 17 -1.90 -1.55 6.12
C THR A 17 -3.39 -1.72 6.30
N PHE A 18 -3.85 -2.21 7.45
CA PHE A 18 -5.27 -2.28 7.74
C PHE A 18 -5.93 -0.90 7.71
N VAL A 19 -5.32 0.11 8.35
CA VAL A 19 -5.87 1.49 8.35
C VAL A 19 -5.83 2.10 6.94
N MET A 20 -4.75 1.86 6.18
CA MET A 20 -4.67 2.23 4.77
C MET A 20 -5.80 1.62 3.94
N ALA A 21 -6.13 0.34 4.16
CA ALA A 21 -7.24 -0.34 3.49
C ALA A 21 -8.57 0.35 3.81
N MET A 22 -8.82 0.65 5.10
CA MET A 22 -10.05 1.34 5.51
C MET A 22 -10.18 2.70 4.84
N VAL A 23 -9.11 3.48 4.74
CA VAL A 23 -9.13 4.76 4.02
C VAL A 23 -9.38 4.56 2.53
N ALA A 24 -8.77 3.56 1.90
CA ALA A 24 -8.97 3.26 0.49
C ALA A 24 -10.44 2.88 0.16
N PHE A 25 -11.17 2.29 1.11
CA PHE A 25 -12.62 2.06 1.00
C PHE A 25 -13.45 3.31 1.31
N LEU A 26 -13.11 4.02 2.39
CA LEU A 26 -13.91 5.14 2.89
C LEU A 26 -13.78 6.40 2.03
N GLN A 27 -12.68 6.58 1.29
CA GLN A 27 -12.48 7.74 0.41
C GLN A 27 -13.55 7.88 -0.69
N GLY A 28 -14.32 6.81 -0.97
CA GLY A 28 -15.54 6.87 -1.77
C GLY A 28 -16.54 7.92 -1.27
N SER A 29 -16.61 8.16 0.04
CA SER A 29 -17.54 9.12 0.64
C SER A 29 -17.21 10.58 0.31
N ILE A 30 -15.99 10.87 -0.12
CA ILE A 30 -15.53 12.21 -0.51
C ILE A 30 -15.35 12.35 -2.03
N GLY A 31 -15.89 11.40 -2.82
CA GLY A 31 -15.88 11.46 -4.28
C GLY A 31 -14.59 10.99 -4.96
N LEU A 32 -13.70 10.33 -4.20
CA LEU A 32 -12.52 9.63 -4.72
C LEU A 32 -12.85 8.17 -5.05
N PRO A 33 -12.17 7.54 -6.04
CA PRO A 33 -12.38 6.14 -6.38
C PRO A 33 -11.98 5.23 -5.21
N VAL A 34 -12.75 4.17 -5.00
CA VAL A 34 -12.36 3.09 -4.07
C VAL A 34 -11.21 2.30 -4.69
N ILE A 35 -10.16 2.03 -3.91
CA ILE A 35 -9.03 1.21 -4.34
C ILE A 35 -8.96 -0.04 -3.46
N ASP A 36 -9.60 -1.12 -3.92
CA ASP A 36 -9.55 -2.41 -3.23
C ASP A 36 -8.35 -3.23 -3.73
N VAL A 37 -7.19 -3.01 -3.09
CA VAL A 37 -5.95 -3.72 -3.44
C VAL A 37 -6.06 -5.23 -3.19
N GLY A 38 -6.83 -5.66 -2.19
CA GLY A 38 -7.05 -7.07 -1.90
C GLY A 38 -7.79 -7.76 -3.05
N HIS A 39 -8.83 -7.11 -3.58
CA HIS A 39 -9.55 -7.60 -4.75
C HIS A 39 -8.68 -7.62 -6.00
N ILE A 40 -7.99 -6.51 -6.30
CA ILE A 40 -7.07 -6.39 -7.46
C ILE A 40 -6.02 -7.52 -7.46
N LEU A 41 -5.41 -7.80 -6.30
CA LEU A 41 -4.44 -8.89 -6.17
C LEU A 41 -5.09 -10.27 -6.36
N THR A 42 -6.31 -10.48 -5.85
CA THR A 42 -7.04 -11.74 -6.03
C THR A 42 -7.35 -11.99 -7.51
N GLU A 43 -7.80 -10.96 -8.23
CA GLU A 43 -8.03 -11.03 -9.69
C GLU A 43 -6.73 -11.32 -10.43
N SER A 44 -5.63 -10.64 -10.06
CA SER A 44 -4.31 -10.88 -10.66
C SER A 44 -3.83 -12.32 -10.45
N PHE A 45 -4.06 -12.90 -9.27
CA PHE A 45 -3.69 -14.29 -8.99
C PHE A 45 -4.52 -15.27 -9.81
N ASN A 46 -5.81 -14.98 -10.01
CA ASN A 46 -6.72 -15.85 -10.75
C ASN A 46 -6.61 -15.68 -12.27
N HIS A 47 -6.11 -14.56 -12.78
CA HIS A 47 -6.03 -14.28 -14.20
C HIS A 47 -5.25 -15.35 -15.00
N VAL A 48 -4.26 -15.99 -14.36
CA VAL A 48 -3.46 -17.07 -14.97
C VAL A 48 -4.06 -18.47 -14.80
N HIS A 49 -5.22 -18.61 -14.17
CA HIS A 49 -5.85 -19.88 -13.84
C HIS A 49 -7.28 -19.98 -14.34
N ALA A 50 -7.57 -20.98 -15.18
CA ALA A 50 -8.90 -21.19 -15.75
C ALA A 50 -10.00 -21.50 -14.70
N SER A 51 -9.63 -21.96 -13.50
CA SER A 51 -10.57 -22.40 -12.46
C SER A 51 -10.67 -21.44 -11.26
N GLU A 52 -10.07 -20.25 -11.34
CA GLU A 52 -10.08 -19.21 -10.28
C GLU A 52 -9.89 -19.75 -8.85
N PRO A 53 -8.77 -20.44 -8.55
CA PRO A 53 -8.60 -21.16 -7.29
C PRO A 53 -8.42 -20.26 -6.06
N TYR A 54 -8.08 -18.97 -6.23
CA TYR A 54 -7.76 -18.07 -5.14
C TYR A 54 -8.98 -17.27 -4.69
N HIS A 55 -9.32 -17.41 -3.40
CA HIS A 55 -10.33 -16.60 -2.73
C HIS A 55 -9.77 -15.25 -2.26
N ILE A 56 -10.65 -14.28 -1.94
CA ILE A 56 -10.29 -12.92 -1.48
C ILE A 56 -9.36 -12.89 -0.25
N ILE A 57 -9.33 -13.99 0.52
CA ILE A 57 -8.42 -14.14 1.67
C ILE A 57 -6.96 -14.07 1.20
N PHE A 58 -6.62 -14.62 0.04
CA PHE A 58 -5.25 -14.62 -0.48
C PHE A 58 -4.80 -13.22 -0.92
N GLY A 59 -5.65 -12.46 -1.60
CA GLY A 59 -5.34 -11.07 -1.96
C GLY A 59 -5.18 -10.18 -0.72
N ASN A 60 -6.08 -10.29 0.26
CA ASN A 60 -5.95 -9.56 1.52
C ASN A 60 -4.72 -9.97 2.33
N LEU A 61 -4.36 -11.25 2.33
CA LEU A 61 -3.14 -11.74 2.97
C LEU A 61 -1.91 -11.16 2.28
N ALA A 62 -1.84 -11.25 0.95
CA ALA A 62 -0.74 -10.70 0.16
C ALA A 62 -0.60 -9.18 0.40
N PHE A 63 -1.71 -8.44 0.40
CA PHE A 63 -1.72 -7.01 0.66
C PHE A 63 -1.12 -6.65 2.03
N ASN A 64 -1.51 -7.37 3.08
CA ASN A 64 -0.96 -7.17 4.42
C ASN A 64 0.53 -7.57 4.52
N ILE A 65 0.94 -8.65 3.85
CA ILE A 65 2.35 -9.06 3.79
C ILE A 65 3.21 -8.01 3.08
N ILE A 66 2.73 -7.44 1.97
CA ILE A 66 3.39 -6.33 1.28
C ILE A 66 3.56 -5.14 2.23
N GLY A 67 2.50 -4.81 2.97
CA GLY A 67 2.52 -3.84 4.06
C GLY A 67 3.63 -4.08 5.09
N VAL A 68 3.67 -5.28 5.66
CA VAL A 68 4.73 -5.69 6.59
C VAL A 68 6.12 -5.56 5.94
N GLY A 69 6.26 -5.95 4.68
CA GLY A 69 7.50 -5.78 3.91
C GLY A 69 7.95 -4.32 3.81
N LEU A 70 7.02 -3.41 3.49
CA LEU A 70 7.28 -1.97 3.45
C LEU A 70 7.70 -1.43 4.84
N ALA A 71 7.07 -1.90 5.92
CA ALA A 71 7.44 -1.53 7.28
C ALA A 71 8.86 -2.00 7.63
N LEU A 72 9.24 -3.21 7.23
CA LEU A 72 10.60 -3.72 7.41
C LEU A 72 11.62 -2.90 6.61
N ILE A 73 11.30 -2.56 5.35
CA ILE A 73 12.14 -1.69 4.52
C ILE A 73 12.33 -0.33 5.20
N TRP A 74 11.26 0.24 5.75
CA TRP A 74 11.32 1.50 6.49
C TRP A 74 12.33 1.43 7.64
N VAL A 75 12.16 0.47 8.56
CA VAL A 75 12.98 0.36 9.77
C VAL A 75 14.44 0.05 9.44
N VAL A 76 14.70 -0.81 8.44
CA VAL A 76 16.07 -1.22 8.08
C VAL A 76 16.81 -0.12 7.33
N TYR A 77 16.15 0.51 6.35
CA TYR A 77 16.85 1.34 5.37
C TYR A 77 16.52 2.83 5.46
N LEU A 78 15.30 3.23 5.84
CA LEU A 78 14.87 4.62 5.64
C LEU A 78 14.79 5.42 6.93
N GLN A 79 14.39 4.81 8.04
CA GLN A 79 14.08 5.50 9.29
C GLN A 79 15.21 6.41 9.80
N LYS A 80 16.47 5.98 9.65
CA LYS A 80 17.66 6.75 10.09
C LYS A 80 18.17 7.76 9.05
N ARG A 81 17.70 7.67 7.81
CA ARG A 81 18.16 8.49 6.67
C ARG A 81 17.21 9.64 6.36
N ILE A 82 15.91 9.44 6.60
CA ILE A 82 14.91 10.48 6.37
C ILE A 82 14.83 11.42 7.58
N PRO A 83 15.12 12.72 7.42
CA PRO A 83 15.09 13.66 8.52
C PRO A 83 13.65 14.00 8.96
N GLY A 84 13.53 14.58 10.15
CA GLY A 84 12.26 15.08 10.68
C GLY A 84 11.69 14.24 11.82
N ASN A 85 10.55 14.67 12.35
CA ASN A 85 9.81 13.93 13.35
C ASN A 85 8.98 12.80 12.70
N TRP A 86 8.36 11.96 13.53
CA TRP A 86 7.55 10.82 13.08
C TRP A 86 6.49 11.19 12.02
N LEU A 87 5.86 12.36 12.14
CA LEU A 87 4.81 12.80 11.22
C LEU A 87 5.40 13.16 9.85
N ILE A 88 6.46 13.97 9.82
CA ILE A 88 7.16 14.35 8.59
C ILE A 88 7.73 13.10 7.90
N GLN A 89 8.36 12.22 8.67
CA GLN A 89 8.86 10.93 8.18
C GLN A 89 7.76 10.09 7.55
N GLY A 90 6.59 10.01 8.20
CA GLY A 90 5.45 9.25 7.71
C GLY A 90 4.87 9.82 6.41
N ILE A 91 4.74 11.14 6.31
CA ILE A 91 4.29 11.82 5.09
C ILE A 91 5.28 11.56 3.94
N ILE A 92 6.59 11.76 4.18
CA ILE A 92 7.63 11.51 3.17
C ILE A 92 7.57 10.05 2.71
N PHE A 93 7.47 9.12 3.65
CA PHE A 93 7.41 7.71 3.29
C PHE A 93 6.15 7.38 2.47
N GLY A 94 5.00 7.93 2.85
CA GLY A 94 3.74 7.82 2.10
C GLY A 94 3.85 8.38 0.68
N VAL A 95 4.52 9.51 0.49
CA VAL A 95 4.78 10.06 -0.85
C VAL A 95 5.67 9.13 -1.67
N ILE A 96 6.77 8.63 -1.09
CA ILE A 96 7.70 7.71 -1.77
C ILE A 96 6.96 6.45 -2.24
N ILE A 97 6.20 5.80 -1.36
CA ILE A 97 5.47 4.59 -1.75
C ILE A 97 4.36 4.88 -2.75
N SER A 98 3.76 6.08 -2.75
CA SER A 98 2.79 6.49 -3.77
C SER A 98 3.43 6.62 -5.15
N ILE A 99 4.62 7.22 -5.20
CA ILE A 99 5.41 7.34 -6.43
C ILE A 99 5.78 5.96 -6.96
N ILE A 100 6.29 5.07 -6.10
CA ILE A 100 6.60 3.69 -6.48
C ILE A 100 5.34 2.94 -6.92
N GLY A 101 4.22 3.16 -6.22
CA GLY A 101 2.92 2.61 -6.53
C GLY A 101 2.46 2.99 -7.94
N GLY A 102 2.50 4.28 -8.28
CA GLY A 102 2.10 4.76 -9.60
C GLY A 102 3.08 4.42 -10.72
N LEU A 103 4.39 4.42 -10.45
CA LEU A 103 5.42 4.16 -11.46
C LEU A 103 5.63 2.68 -11.77
N VAL A 104 5.55 1.82 -10.74
CA VAL A 104 5.97 0.41 -10.83
C VAL A 104 4.80 -0.51 -10.54
N VAL A 105 4.14 -0.35 -9.40
CA VAL A 105 3.14 -1.34 -8.95
C VAL A 105 1.91 -1.32 -9.84
N SER A 106 1.35 -0.14 -10.12
CA SER A 106 0.18 0.04 -10.99
C SER A 106 0.33 -0.65 -12.35
N PRO A 107 1.37 -0.33 -13.18
CA PRO A 107 1.51 -0.98 -14.48
C PRO A 107 1.80 -2.48 -14.38
N VAL A 108 2.56 -2.93 -13.38
CA VAL A 108 2.89 -4.36 -13.23
C VAL A 108 1.67 -5.18 -12.80
N VAL A 109 0.94 -4.70 -11.80
CA VAL A 109 -0.23 -5.41 -11.27
C VAL A 109 -1.37 -5.39 -12.27
N SER A 110 -1.62 -4.26 -12.93
CA SER A 110 -2.68 -4.21 -13.95
C SER A 110 -2.37 -5.20 -15.08
N GLN A 111 -1.14 -5.22 -15.59
CA GLN A 111 -0.75 -6.14 -16.67
C GLN A 111 -0.90 -7.60 -16.25
N ALA A 112 -0.58 -7.93 -14.99
CA ALA A 112 -0.80 -9.26 -14.45
C ALA A 112 -2.29 -9.62 -14.35
N ALA A 113 -3.17 -8.63 -14.19
CA ALA A 113 -4.63 -8.79 -14.20
C ALA A 113 -5.25 -8.76 -15.61
N GLY A 114 -4.45 -8.59 -16.67
CA GLY A 114 -4.92 -8.50 -18.05
C GLY A 114 -5.42 -7.12 -18.47
N GLU A 115 -5.24 -6.10 -17.63
CA GLU A 115 -5.58 -4.71 -17.92
C GLU A 115 -4.32 -3.83 -17.99
N SER A 116 -4.43 -2.62 -18.55
CA SER A 116 -3.34 -1.65 -18.48
C SER A 116 -3.83 -0.37 -17.82
N PHE A 117 -3.28 -0.09 -16.64
CA PHE A 117 -3.49 1.20 -15.98
C PHE A 117 -2.46 2.23 -16.44
N GLY A 118 -1.39 1.80 -17.10
CA GLY A 118 -0.28 2.67 -17.48
C GLY A 118 0.47 3.25 -16.27
N ILE A 119 1.41 4.15 -16.55
CA ILE A 119 2.20 4.84 -15.53
C ILE A 119 1.32 5.91 -14.88
N PHE A 120 1.25 5.94 -13.55
CA PHE A 120 0.38 6.86 -12.80
C PHE A 120 -1.07 6.82 -13.27
N TYR A 121 -1.59 5.62 -13.56
CA TYR A 121 -2.97 5.43 -13.99
C TYR A 121 -3.31 6.13 -15.32
N SER A 122 -2.32 6.50 -16.14
CA SER A 122 -2.49 7.30 -17.36
C SER A 122 -3.48 6.73 -18.38
N GLU A 123 -3.72 5.42 -18.35
CA GLU A 123 -4.60 4.72 -19.29
C GLU A 123 -6.00 4.49 -18.71
N THR A 124 -6.25 4.96 -17.49
CA THR A 124 -7.58 4.91 -16.84
C THR A 124 -8.42 6.13 -17.22
N TRP A 125 -9.73 6.07 -16.97
CA TRP A 125 -10.65 7.17 -17.29
C TRP A 125 -10.56 8.36 -16.33
N ILE A 126 -9.99 8.17 -15.14
CA ILE A 126 -9.94 9.16 -14.05
C ILE A 126 -8.55 9.22 -13.38
N PRO A 127 -7.45 9.40 -14.13
CA PRO A 127 -6.08 9.27 -13.63
C PRO A 127 -5.81 10.17 -12.43
N GLY A 128 -6.20 11.45 -12.51
CA GLY A 128 -5.97 12.42 -11.44
C GLY A 128 -6.63 12.02 -10.12
N LYS A 129 -7.85 11.47 -10.17
CA LYS A 129 -8.54 11.01 -8.95
C LYS A 129 -7.88 9.77 -8.37
N LEU A 130 -7.42 8.83 -9.20
CA LEU A 130 -6.68 7.64 -8.75
C LEU A 130 -5.33 7.99 -8.14
N ILE A 131 -4.62 8.98 -8.69
CA ILE A 131 -3.38 9.49 -8.10
C ILE A 131 -3.65 10.08 -6.71
N ILE A 132 -4.69 10.91 -6.56
CA ILE A 132 -5.04 11.52 -5.26
C ILE A 132 -5.48 10.47 -4.24
N ALA A 133 -6.35 9.55 -4.66
CA ALA A 133 -6.79 8.41 -3.88
C ALA A 133 -5.60 7.55 -3.39
N GLY A 134 -4.71 7.18 -4.31
CA GLY A 134 -3.49 6.46 -4.02
C GLY A 134 -2.58 7.23 -3.07
N LEU A 135 -2.39 8.53 -3.28
CA LEU A 135 -1.56 9.36 -2.41
C LEU A 135 -2.11 9.41 -0.98
N LEU A 136 -3.43 9.60 -0.84
CA LEU A 136 -4.10 9.69 0.46
C LEU A 136 -3.92 8.41 1.28
N MET A 137 -4.22 7.25 0.69
CA MET A 137 -4.10 5.96 1.40
C MET A 137 -2.65 5.69 1.84
N HIS A 138 -1.66 6.04 1.02
CA HIS A 138 -0.26 5.83 1.33
C HIS A 138 0.30 6.82 2.36
N ILE A 139 -0.14 8.08 2.36
CA ILE A 139 0.18 9.03 3.45
C ILE A 139 -0.35 8.49 4.78
N VAL A 140 -1.56 7.92 4.79
CA VAL A 140 -2.13 7.29 5.98
C VAL A 140 -1.28 6.11 6.42
N TYR A 141 -0.88 5.22 5.50
CA TYR A 141 0.03 4.13 5.83
C TYR A 141 1.33 4.63 6.48
N GLY A 142 2.01 5.58 5.84
CA GLY A 142 3.29 6.09 6.32
C GLY A 142 3.18 6.73 7.70
N THR A 143 2.15 7.55 7.93
CA THR A 143 1.92 8.23 9.21
C THR A 143 1.52 7.27 10.33
N VAL A 144 0.62 6.31 10.08
CA VAL A 144 0.23 5.30 11.06
C VAL A 144 1.41 4.39 11.41
N LEU A 145 2.21 3.99 10.42
CA LEU A 145 3.40 3.18 10.65
C LEU A 145 4.41 3.89 11.55
N THR A 146 4.80 5.12 11.21
CA THR A 146 5.82 5.85 11.99
C THR A 146 5.32 6.23 13.37
N GLN A 147 4.03 6.54 13.52
CA GLN A 147 3.41 6.76 14.82
C GLN A 147 3.42 5.48 15.68
N SER A 148 3.02 4.35 15.11
CA SER A 148 2.98 3.06 15.82
C SER A 148 4.37 2.65 16.28
N LEU A 149 5.38 2.78 15.41
CA LEU A 149 6.78 2.48 15.73
C LEU A 149 7.36 3.42 16.80
N LYS A 150 6.89 4.67 16.89
CA LYS A 150 7.32 5.61 17.94
C LYS A 150 6.79 5.21 19.32
N ILE A 151 5.60 4.61 19.37
CA ILE A 151 4.92 4.25 20.62
C ILE A 151 5.30 2.83 21.09
N ALA A 152 5.62 1.93 20.15
CA ALA A 152 5.82 0.50 20.39
C ALA A 152 7.07 0.12 21.20
#